data_AF-A0A9P9ASV5-F1
#
_entry.id   AF-A0A9P9ASV5-F1
#
_cell.length_a   1.000
_cell.length_b   1.000
_cell.length_c   1.000
_cell.angle_alpha   90.00
_cell.angle_beta   90.00
_cell.angle_gamma   90.00
#
_symmetry.space_group_name_H-M   'P 1'
#
loop_
_entity.id
_entity.type
_entity.pdbx_description
1 polymer ?
#
loop_
_entity_poly.entity_id
_entity_poly.type
_entity_poly.pdbx_seq_one_letter_code
_entity_poly.pdbx_strand_id
1 'polypeptide(L)'
;MESTLWYLIALSGFFLVSFCLWTLKFFVPNVRRLYIRYLKYPLIIRRRRYWDSVTYAEFWLLMALLVTNILLIVTPSGKIDWKQVARRSAFASSVNIVPLCLGGRMGHIVQTFNIHRSSYKFFHHWLGRIAILEAMVHAIISIRTQSQHNSLTTSGWIVSTQLFYHRLWARVVEMDGDSSMLKIEVALRFPIKVPPGTYFNIFFPGTVSSYHLLHSYPAVAFWHPPDTTDPSGMVSNLSFLLTRRGSHARSLLNIEREQKILLDGPFGQDLRLESYENVILLAKGVGIAGVLPLVLQLTERWSHDNGVRIKLQQLSKKIQIFSVKERNATGTERDEIIQKKRALMVEKESLSRESLFRDATKKIVLFWSLEHNSQMEAVGRYLKRLQELDPDNKLLVVWCGYPCQRSGSPPFDLKSNFWVCMEPSPGRPEFDTFIISKIAEERQRLQGRMMVTTCGSARFTTRIRKVVLDIIDEMAVEFTETEFRPLGTNIPTQDRFQEFRVQLHAGKPSRRRGSQDTELRDLTARISDGSSYSVLKD
;
A
#
# COMPACT_ATOMS: atom_id res chain seq x y z
N MET A 1 2.88 -15.88 45.64
CA MET A 1 2.94 -14.46 45.28
C MET A 1 1.61 -14.08 44.66
N GLU A 2 0.83 -13.26 45.34
CA GLU A 2 -0.56 -12.97 44.97
C GLU A 2 -0.66 -12.24 43.63
N SER A 3 -1.73 -12.51 42.87
CA SER A 3 -2.04 -11.88 41.59
C SER A 3 -2.05 -10.34 41.67
N THR A 4 -2.45 -9.80 42.82
CA THR A 4 -2.46 -8.37 43.17
C THR A 4 -1.11 -7.69 43.02
N LEU A 5 -0.01 -8.36 43.41
CA LEU A 5 1.34 -7.82 43.32
C LEU A 5 1.77 -7.63 41.85
N TRP A 6 1.44 -8.56 40.98
CA TRP A 6 1.76 -8.46 39.55
C TRP A 6 1.01 -7.33 38.86
N TYR A 7 -0.24 -7.08 39.23
CA TYR A 7 -1.00 -5.93 38.73
C TYR A 7 -0.40 -4.60 39.20
N LEU A 8 0.01 -4.50 40.46
CA LEU A 8 0.68 -3.32 41.01
C LEU A 8 2.03 -3.04 40.32
N ILE A 9 2.82 -4.08 40.05
CA ILE A 9 4.09 -3.96 39.31
C ILE A 9 3.85 -3.50 37.87
N ALA A 10 2.87 -4.08 37.18
CA ALA A 10 2.54 -3.69 35.81
C ALA A 10 2.05 -2.23 35.73
N LEU A 11 1.18 -1.83 36.66
CA LEU A 11 0.62 -0.49 36.72
C LEU A 11 1.69 0.56 37.07
N SER A 12 2.52 0.30 38.09
CA SER A 12 3.64 1.18 38.47
C SER A 12 4.68 1.29 37.35
N GLY A 13 4.96 0.21 36.63
CA GLY A 13 5.81 0.23 35.44
C GLY A 13 5.27 1.12 34.33
N PHE A 14 3.95 1.08 34.05
CA PHE A 14 3.32 1.95 33.07
C PHE A 14 3.44 3.44 33.44
N PHE A 15 3.20 3.79 34.69
CA PHE A 15 3.36 5.16 35.18
C PHE A 15 4.82 5.62 35.16
N LEU A 16 5.76 4.75 35.54
CA LEU A 16 7.18 5.05 35.50
C LEU A 16 7.67 5.31 34.07
N VAL A 17 7.28 4.47 33.10
CA VAL A 17 7.64 4.66 31.69
C VAL A 17 7.03 5.97 31.16
N SER A 18 5.76 6.25 31.49
CA SER A 18 5.10 7.48 31.08
C SER A 18 5.77 8.72 31.67
N PHE A 19 6.16 8.67 32.94
CA PHE A 19 6.89 9.74 33.61
C PHE A 19 8.29 9.94 33.00
N CYS A 20 9.04 8.86 32.75
CA CYS A 20 10.35 8.92 32.10
C CYS A 20 10.27 9.55 30.69
N LEU A 21 9.29 9.14 29.87
CA LEU A 21 9.06 9.71 28.54
C LEU A 21 8.69 11.19 28.61
N TRP A 22 7.89 11.58 29.62
CA TRP A 22 7.52 12.96 29.86
C TRP A 22 8.74 13.80 30.29
N THR A 23 9.56 13.32 31.21
CA THR A 23 10.80 14.00 31.63
C THR A 23 11.81 14.12 30.48
N LEU A 24 11.94 13.08 29.65
CA LEU A 24 12.84 13.07 28.49
C LEU A 24 12.51 14.20 27.51
N LYS A 25 11.23 14.59 27.40
CA LYS A 25 10.80 15.71 26.57
C LYS A 25 11.37 17.07 26.99
N PHE A 26 11.71 17.24 28.27
CA PHE A 26 12.31 18.49 28.78
C PHE A 26 13.81 18.56 28.56
N PHE A 27 14.52 17.43 28.70
CA PHE A 27 15.99 17.39 28.57
C PHE A 27 16.47 17.25 27.13
N VAL A 28 15.65 16.66 26.26
CA VAL A 28 16.04 16.35 24.89
C VAL A 28 15.23 17.20 23.91
N PRO A 29 15.82 18.24 23.30
CA PRO A 29 15.12 19.02 22.30
C PRO A 29 14.71 18.12 21.14
N ASN A 30 13.42 18.15 20.80
CA ASN A 30 12.83 17.40 19.69
C ASN A 30 12.98 15.86 19.80
N VAL A 31 12.55 15.24 20.91
CA VAL A 31 12.44 13.77 21.05
C VAL A 31 11.79 13.10 19.83
N ARG A 32 10.78 13.73 19.24
CA ARG A 32 10.13 13.25 17.99
C ARG A 32 11.14 13.12 16.84
N ARG A 33 12.08 14.05 16.69
CA ARG A 33 13.12 14.03 15.65
C ARG A 33 14.04 12.83 15.83
N LEU A 34 14.53 12.62 17.05
CA LEU A 34 15.40 11.48 17.36
C LEU A 34 14.69 10.16 17.13
N TYR A 35 13.44 10.05 17.58
CA TYR A 35 12.60 8.88 17.31
C TYR A 35 12.48 8.61 15.82
N ILE A 36 12.18 9.63 15.01
CA ILE A 36 12.05 9.45 13.57
C ILE A 36 13.38 9.06 12.93
N ARG A 37 14.47 9.77 13.25
CA ARG A 37 15.78 9.62 12.63
C ARG A 37 16.47 8.31 12.99
N TYR A 38 16.32 7.82 14.22
CA TYR A 38 17.04 6.64 14.70
C TYR A 38 16.17 5.39 14.86
N LEU A 39 14.85 5.54 15.07
CA LEU A 39 13.96 4.40 15.37
C LEU A 39 12.92 4.12 14.29
N LYS A 40 12.14 5.14 13.86
CA LYS A 40 10.99 4.97 12.95
C LYS A 40 11.41 4.68 11.51
N TYR A 41 12.36 5.44 10.97
CA TYR A 41 12.70 5.36 9.53
C TYR A 41 13.83 4.39 9.21
N PRO A 42 14.93 4.32 9.97
CA PRO A 42 16.00 3.38 9.64
C PRO A 42 15.49 1.93 9.66
N LEU A 43 15.91 1.17 8.65
CA LEU A 43 15.54 -0.23 8.50
C LEU A 43 16.69 -1.13 8.95
N ILE A 44 16.39 -2.10 9.81
CA ILE A 44 17.31 -3.21 10.13
C ILE A 44 17.26 -4.24 9.01
N ILE A 45 16.04 -4.68 8.67
CA ILE A 45 15.82 -5.67 7.63
C ILE A 45 15.13 -4.99 6.46
N ARG A 46 15.78 -5.06 5.29
CA ARG A 46 15.19 -4.57 4.04
C ARG A 46 14.19 -5.58 3.49
N ARG A 47 13.09 -5.06 2.93
CA ARG A 47 12.02 -5.86 2.32
C ARG A 47 12.59 -6.81 1.26
N ARG A 48 12.28 -8.10 1.39
CA ARG A 48 12.60 -9.17 0.43
C ARG A 48 11.32 -9.88 -0.01
N ARG A 49 11.43 -10.83 -0.95
CA ARG A 49 10.27 -11.52 -1.57
C ARG A 49 9.26 -12.09 -0.57
N TYR A 50 9.72 -12.61 0.58
CA TYR A 50 8.87 -13.26 1.59
C TYR A 50 8.75 -12.48 2.91
N TRP A 51 9.49 -11.37 3.06
CA TRP A 51 9.60 -10.64 4.33
C TRP A 51 9.42 -9.15 4.09
N ASP A 52 8.56 -8.52 4.88
CA ASP A 52 8.42 -7.07 4.91
C ASP A 52 9.65 -6.39 5.56
N SER A 53 9.79 -5.09 5.32
CA SER A 53 10.83 -4.28 5.96
C SER A 53 10.59 -4.17 7.46
N VAL A 54 11.66 -4.23 8.26
CA VAL A 54 11.59 -4.09 9.72
C VAL A 54 12.41 -2.87 10.14
N THR A 55 11.76 -1.97 10.86
CA THR A 55 12.35 -0.77 11.46
C THR A 55 13.05 -1.09 12.78
N TYR A 56 13.92 -0.19 13.25
CA TYR A 56 14.51 -0.34 14.58
C TYR A 56 13.46 -0.30 15.69
N ALA A 57 12.43 0.55 15.56
CA ALA A 57 11.32 0.59 16.51
C ALA A 57 10.61 -0.76 16.65
N GLU A 58 10.26 -1.40 15.52
CA GLU A 58 9.59 -2.72 15.51
C GLU A 58 10.48 -3.81 16.12
N PHE A 59 11.77 -3.80 15.78
CA PHE A 59 12.73 -4.76 16.31
C PHE A 59 12.91 -4.62 17.82
N TRP A 60 13.12 -3.41 18.33
CA TRP A 60 13.29 -3.20 19.77
C TRP A 60 12.01 -3.52 20.54
N LEU A 61 10.84 -3.24 19.97
CA LEU A 61 9.56 -3.65 20.56
C LEU A 61 9.41 -5.17 20.61
N LEU A 62 9.83 -5.89 19.57
CA LEU A 62 9.89 -7.36 19.58
C LEU A 62 10.88 -7.89 20.61
N MET A 63 12.07 -7.29 20.72
CA MET A 63 13.06 -7.70 21.73
C MET A 63 12.54 -7.47 23.15
N ALA A 64 11.88 -6.35 23.41
CA ALA A 64 11.24 -6.08 24.70
C ALA A 64 10.15 -7.12 25.02
N LEU A 65 9.35 -7.52 24.02
CA LEU A 65 8.36 -8.59 24.16
C LEU A 65 9.03 -9.94 24.49
N LEU A 66 10.11 -10.30 23.79
CA LEU A 66 10.85 -11.54 24.05
C LEU A 66 11.45 -11.55 25.47
N VAL A 67 12.11 -10.46 25.88
CA VAL A 67 12.68 -10.32 27.22
C VAL A 67 11.58 -10.43 28.28
N THR A 68 10.44 -9.79 28.07
CA THR A 68 9.30 -9.86 29.02
C THR A 68 8.77 -11.28 29.16
N ASN A 69 8.60 -12.02 28.05
CA ASN A 69 8.16 -13.41 28.09
C ASN A 69 9.19 -14.32 28.78
N ILE A 70 10.48 -14.15 28.49
CA ILE A 70 11.55 -14.91 29.15
C ILE A 70 11.56 -14.61 30.66
N LEU A 71 11.51 -13.34 31.05
CA LEU A 71 11.45 -12.95 32.46
C LEU A 71 10.22 -13.56 33.15
N LEU A 72 9.04 -13.52 32.53
CA LEU A 72 7.83 -14.15 33.08
C LEU A 72 8.04 -15.64 33.38
N ILE A 73 8.67 -16.37 32.46
CA ILE A 73 8.92 -17.81 32.61
C ILE A 73 10.01 -18.09 33.66
N VAL A 74 11.09 -17.31 33.66
CA VAL A 74 12.32 -17.58 34.44
C VAL A 74 12.31 -16.94 35.84
N THR A 75 11.50 -15.90 36.10
CA THR A 75 11.55 -15.13 37.37
C THR A 75 11.48 -16.07 38.58
N PRO A 76 12.57 -16.21 39.36
CA PRO A 76 12.66 -17.25 40.37
C PRO A 76 11.84 -16.91 41.60
N SER A 77 11.11 -17.90 42.12
CA SER A 77 10.50 -17.86 43.47
C SER A 77 11.34 -18.66 44.49
N GLY A 78 12.60 -18.99 44.17
CA GLY A 78 13.45 -19.92 44.91
C GLY A 78 14.13 -20.95 43.99
N LYS A 79 14.14 -22.23 44.38
CA LYS A 79 14.61 -23.35 43.53
C LYS A 79 13.75 -23.45 42.25
N ILE A 80 14.38 -23.84 41.12
CA ILE A 80 13.68 -24.01 39.84
C ILE A 80 12.68 -25.17 39.95
N ASP A 81 11.39 -24.83 40.07
CA ASP A 81 10.30 -25.80 39.99
C ASP A 81 9.83 -25.92 38.53
N TRP A 82 10.16 -27.05 37.90
CA TRP A 82 9.78 -27.36 36.52
C TRP A 82 8.26 -27.32 36.29
N LYS A 83 7.44 -27.70 37.28
CA LYS A 83 5.97 -27.61 37.17
C LYS A 83 5.51 -26.16 37.10
N GLN A 84 6.14 -25.28 37.88
CA GLN A 84 5.86 -23.85 37.84
C GLN A 84 6.28 -23.22 36.50
N VAL A 85 7.44 -23.60 35.96
CA VAL A 85 7.91 -23.16 34.63
C VAL A 85 6.93 -23.60 33.54
N ALA A 86 6.48 -24.87 33.55
CA ALA A 86 5.49 -25.38 32.60
C ALA A 86 4.16 -24.61 32.66
N ARG A 87 3.69 -24.28 33.88
CA ARG A 87 2.45 -23.50 34.07
C ARG A 87 2.58 -22.08 33.53
N ARG A 88 3.71 -21.40 33.79
CA ARG A 88 3.96 -20.03 33.29
C ARG A 88 4.13 -20.01 31.78
N SER A 89 4.79 -21.02 31.20
CA SER A 89 4.93 -21.18 29.75
C SER A 89 3.57 -21.39 29.06
N ALA A 90 2.69 -22.22 29.63
CA ALA A 90 1.33 -22.39 29.12
C ALA A 90 0.49 -21.10 29.21
N PHE A 91 0.61 -20.38 30.32
CA PHE A 91 -0.07 -19.10 30.50
C PHE A 91 0.42 -18.04 29.49
N ALA A 92 1.73 -17.89 29.32
CA ALA A 92 2.34 -16.98 28.35
C ALA A 92 1.88 -17.31 26.92
N SER A 93 1.93 -18.59 26.53
CA SER A 93 1.46 -19.06 25.23
C SER A 93 -0.01 -18.70 25.00
N SER A 94 -0.86 -18.93 26.01
CA SER A 94 -2.29 -18.61 25.95
C SER A 94 -2.54 -17.11 25.76
N VAL A 95 -1.82 -16.25 26.50
CA VAL A 95 -1.91 -14.79 26.36
C VAL A 95 -1.46 -14.35 24.96
N ASN A 96 -0.36 -14.91 24.44
CA ASN A 96 0.16 -14.61 23.11
C ASN A 96 -0.75 -15.12 21.98
N ILE A 97 -1.56 -16.15 22.23
CA ILE A 97 -2.58 -16.66 21.29
C ILE A 97 -3.80 -15.74 21.18
N VAL A 98 -4.19 -15.01 22.23
CA VAL A 98 -5.39 -14.15 22.21
C VAL A 98 -5.36 -13.14 21.04
N PRO A 99 -4.29 -12.36 20.80
CA PRO A 99 -4.20 -11.47 19.64
C PRO A 99 -4.22 -12.19 18.28
N LEU A 100 -3.68 -13.42 18.21
CA LEU A 100 -3.71 -14.24 16.99
C LEU A 100 -5.13 -14.68 16.68
N CYS A 101 -5.88 -15.03 17.72
CA CYS A 101 -7.26 -15.46 17.63
C CYS A 101 -8.23 -14.35 17.21
N LEU A 102 -7.89 -13.09 17.48
CA LEU A 102 -8.66 -11.94 17.01
C LEU A 102 -8.58 -11.76 15.48
N GLY A 103 -7.64 -12.40 14.78
CA GLY A 103 -7.66 -12.62 13.33
C GLY A 103 -8.15 -11.41 12.50
N GLY A 104 -9.20 -11.60 11.70
CA GLY A 104 -9.82 -10.55 10.88
C GLY A 104 -10.52 -9.43 11.67
N ARG A 105 -10.95 -9.65 12.93
CA ARG A 105 -11.48 -8.59 13.81
C ARG A 105 -10.43 -7.54 14.16
N MET A 106 -9.14 -7.90 14.08
CA MET A 106 -8.07 -6.92 14.23
C MET A 106 -8.11 -5.86 13.14
N GLY A 107 -8.80 -6.07 12.01
CA GLY A 107 -8.96 -5.06 10.97
C GLY A 107 -9.50 -3.72 11.48
N HIS A 108 -10.56 -3.75 12.29
CA HIS A 108 -11.12 -2.54 12.91
C HIS A 108 -10.16 -1.92 13.95
N ILE A 109 -9.46 -2.74 14.73
CA ILE A 109 -8.48 -2.28 15.73
C ILE A 109 -7.28 -1.61 15.03
N VAL A 110 -6.74 -2.26 14.00
CA VAL A 110 -5.64 -1.77 13.17
C VAL A 110 -6.01 -0.43 12.53
N GLN A 111 -7.24 -0.31 12.02
CA GLN A 111 -7.74 0.95 11.45
C GLN A 111 -7.91 2.04 12.53
N THR A 112 -8.49 1.72 13.68
CA THR A 112 -8.73 2.69 14.77
C THR A 112 -7.43 3.25 15.33
N PHE A 113 -6.40 2.40 15.48
CA PHE A 113 -5.08 2.83 15.94
C PHE A 113 -4.16 3.29 14.80
N ASN A 114 -4.64 3.33 13.56
CA ASN A 114 -3.87 3.72 12.38
C ASN A 114 -2.54 2.94 12.25
N ILE A 115 -2.55 1.64 12.57
CA ILE A 115 -1.36 0.79 12.56
C ILE A 115 -1.06 0.33 11.14
N HIS A 116 0.20 0.44 10.72
CA HIS A 116 0.60 0.03 9.37
C HIS A 116 0.50 -1.49 9.22
N ARG A 117 -0.01 -2.00 8.09
CA ARG A 117 -0.25 -3.43 7.90
C ARG A 117 1.01 -4.28 8.03
N SER A 118 2.16 -3.78 7.56
CA SER A 118 3.43 -4.52 7.68
C SER A 118 3.81 -4.73 9.14
N SER A 119 3.60 -3.72 10.00
CA SER A 119 3.85 -3.80 11.43
C SER A 119 2.90 -4.81 12.07
N TYR A 120 1.60 -4.73 11.75
CA TYR A 120 0.63 -5.73 12.21
C TYR A 120 1.03 -7.16 11.83
N LYS A 121 1.36 -7.41 10.55
CA LYS A 121 1.80 -8.72 10.09
C LYS A 121 3.09 -9.17 10.77
N PHE A 122 4.06 -8.27 10.95
CA PHE A 122 5.30 -8.58 11.63
C PHE A 122 5.03 -9.08 13.05
N PHE A 123 4.26 -8.31 13.85
CA PHE A 123 3.92 -8.72 15.21
C PHE A 123 3.04 -9.96 15.25
N HIS A 124 2.07 -10.10 14.34
CA HIS A 124 1.21 -11.29 14.26
C HIS A 124 2.03 -12.57 14.01
N HIS A 125 2.96 -12.57 13.04
CA HIS A 125 3.80 -13.75 12.79
C HIS A 125 4.74 -14.06 13.97
N TRP A 126 5.32 -13.05 14.60
CA TRP A 126 6.24 -13.26 15.72
C TRP A 126 5.54 -13.69 17.00
N LEU A 127 4.38 -13.12 17.33
CA LEU A 127 3.53 -13.59 18.43
C LEU A 127 3.16 -15.07 18.24
N GLY A 128 2.84 -15.49 17.01
CA GLY A 128 2.59 -16.90 16.69
C GLY A 128 3.80 -17.80 16.93
N ARG A 129 5.00 -17.38 16.50
CA ARG A 129 6.23 -18.15 16.74
C ARG A 129 6.56 -18.25 18.23
N ILE A 130 6.43 -17.16 18.97
CA ILE A 130 6.66 -17.13 20.42
C ILE A 130 5.69 -18.08 21.12
N ALA A 131 4.39 -17.98 20.82
CA ALA A 131 3.37 -18.84 21.39
C ALA A 131 3.61 -20.33 21.11
N ILE A 132 4.07 -20.69 19.91
CA ILE A 132 4.43 -22.07 19.54
C ILE A 132 5.62 -22.55 20.38
N LEU A 133 6.68 -21.75 20.49
CA LEU A 133 7.86 -22.12 21.28
C LEU A 133 7.51 -22.31 22.77
N GLU A 134 6.68 -21.43 23.34
CA GLU A 134 6.19 -21.54 24.72
C GLU A 134 5.30 -22.77 24.93
N ALA A 135 4.46 -23.11 23.94
CA ALA A 135 3.64 -24.32 23.95
C ALA A 135 4.52 -25.58 23.87
N MET A 136 5.58 -25.57 23.07
CA MET A 136 6.55 -26.67 22.98
C MET A 136 7.28 -26.89 24.31
N VAL A 137 7.75 -25.81 24.95
CA VAL A 137 8.38 -25.88 26.28
C VAL A 137 7.42 -26.48 27.31
N HIS A 138 6.16 -26.02 27.32
CA HIS A 138 5.12 -26.59 28.17
C HIS A 138 4.92 -28.09 27.90
N ALA A 139 4.76 -28.49 26.63
CA ALA A 139 4.53 -29.89 26.26
C ALA A 139 5.68 -30.81 26.70
N ILE A 140 6.94 -30.40 26.45
CA ILE A 140 8.12 -31.17 26.82
C ILE A 140 8.19 -31.38 28.34
N ILE A 141 7.98 -30.32 29.13
CA ILE A 141 8.05 -30.41 30.60
C ILE A 141 6.88 -31.24 31.14
N SER A 142 5.66 -31.04 30.62
CA SER A 142 4.48 -31.79 31.06
C SER A 142 4.62 -33.30 30.80
N ILE A 143 5.16 -33.69 29.63
CA ILE A 143 5.46 -35.09 29.31
C ILE A 143 6.50 -35.67 30.28
N ARG A 144 7.58 -34.92 30.57
CA ARG A 144 8.65 -35.37 31.46
C ARG A 144 8.23 -35.46 32.93
N THR A 145 7.29 -34.62 33.35
CA THR A 145 6.84 -34.52 34.75
C THR A 145 5.55 -35.29 35.03
N GLN A 146 4.97 -35.98 34.04
CA GLN A 146 3.70 -36.71 34.12
C GLN A 146 2.57 -35.89 34.78
N SER A 147 2.53 -34.57 34.55
CA SER A 147 1.48 -33.74 35.13
C SER A 147 0.18 -33.89 34.34
N GLN A 148 -0.84 -34.55 34.91
CA GLN A 148 -2.20 -34.51 34.36
C GLN A 148 -2.85 -33.16 34.68
N HIS A 149 -3.32 -32.45 33.65
CA HIS A 149 -4.23 -31.32 33.82
C HIS A 149 -5.35 -31.36 32.78
N ASN A 150 -6.60 -31.34 33.27
CA ASN A 150 -7.85 -31.40 32.50
C ASN A 150 -8.31 -30.01 32.01
N SER A 151 -7.55 -29.34 31.15
CA SER A 151 -7.97 -28.04 30.58
C SER A 151 -7.59 -27.89 29.11
N LEU A 152 -7.97 -28.87 28.29
CA LEU A 152 -7.76 -28.87 26.82
C LEU A 152 -8.99 -28.39 26.02
N THR A 153 -10.09 -28.02 26.67
CA THR A 153 -11.36 -27.74 25.98
C THR A 153 -11.57 -26.28 25.59
N THR A 154 -10.84 -25.32 26.17
CA THR A 154 -11.04 -23.88 25.91
C THR A 154 -10.32 -23.34 24.66
N SER A 155 -9.27 -24.00 24.17
CA SER A 155 -8.52 -23.55 22.98
C SER A 155 -9.22 -23.93 21.66
N GLY A 156 -9.96 -25.05 21.62
CA GLY A 156 -10.66 -25.51 20.42
C GLY A 156 -11.84 -24.62 19.99
N TRP A 157 -12.56 -24.02 20.94
CA TRP A 157 -13.72 -23.15 20.68
C TRP A 157 -13.34 -21.79 20.05
N ILE A 158 -12.14 -21.30 20.34
CA ILE A 158 -11.65 -20.03 19.79
C ILE A 158 -11.24 -20.21 18.32
N VAL A 159 -10.76 -21.40 17.94
CA VAL A 159 -10.40 -21.72 16.54
C VAL A 159 -11.65 -21.97 15.68
N SER A 160 -12.70 -22.61 16.23
CA SER A 160 -13.92 -22.91 15.46
C SER A 160 -14.77 -21.66 15.14
N THR A 161 -14.71 -20.63 15.97
CA THR A 161 -15.44 -19.36 15.77
C THR A 161 -14.76 -18.42 14.75
N GLN A 162 -13.55 -18.73 14.26
CA GLN A 162 -12.84 -17.93 13.26
C GLN A 162 -13.25 -18.21 11.80
N LEU A 163 -13.91 -19.33 11.54
CA LEU A 163 -14.31 -19.75 10.19
C LEU A 163 -15.60 -19.07 9.70
N PHE A 164 -16.36 -18.45 10.60
CA PHE A 164 -17.62 -17.75 10.28
C PHE A 164 -17.47 -16.24 10.43
N TYR A 165 -16.86 -15.58 9.44
CA TYR A 165 -16.99 -14.13 9.29
C TYR A 165 -17.72 -13.77 8.01
N HIS A 166 -18.55 -12.74 8.09
CA HIS A 166 -19.18 -12.02 7.00
C HIS A 166 -18.11 -11.45 6.06
N ARG A 167 -17.61 -12.30 5.16
CA ARG A 167 -16.74 -11.88 4.07
C ARG A 167 -17.61 -11.22 3.00
N LEU A 168 -17.21 -10.02 2.57
CA LEU A 168 -17.87 -9.34 1.45
C LEU A 168 -17.64 -10.20 0.21
N TRP A 169 -18.67 -10.40 -0.60
CA TRP A 169 -18.49 -10.98 -1.92
C TRP A 169 -18.80 -9.94 -2.98
N ALA A 170 -18.03 -10.00 -4.06
CA ALA A 170 -18.16 -9.14 -5.21
C ALA A 170 -18.20 -9.98 -6.47
N ARG A 171 -18.88 -9.48 -7.50
CA ARG A 171 -18.91 -10.10 -8.83
C ARG A 171 -17.98 -9.34 -9.75
N VAL A 172 -17.18 -10.05 -10.53
CA VAL A 172 -16.34 -9.41 -11.54
C VAL A 172 -17.19 -8.95 -12.72
N VAL A 173 -17.22 -7.63 -12.95
CA VAL A 173 -18.03 -7.00 -14.00
C VAL A 173 -17.24 -6.89 -15.29
N GLU A 174 -16.01 -6.40 -15.19
CA GLU A 174 -15.16 -6.10 -16.33
C GLU A 174 -13.69 -6.36 -16.00
N MET A 175 -12.94 -6.76 -17.00
CA MET A 175 -11.49 -6.90 -16.93
C MET A 175 -10.89 -6.20 -18.14
N ASP A 176 -9.99 -5.27 -17.87
CA ASP A 176 -9.30 -4.50 -18.89
C ASP A 176 -7.80 -4.51 -18.58
N GLY A 177 -6.94 -4.77 -19.56
CA GLY A 177 -5.51 -4.71 -19.36
C GLY A 177 -4.68 -5.67 -20.20
N ASP A 178 -3.39 -5.39 -20.18
CA ASP A 178 -2.36 -6.04 -20.99
C ASP A 178 -1.68 -7.21 -20.21
N SER A 179 -0.69 -7.83 -20.84
CA SER A 179 0.19 -8.88 -20.32
C SER A 179 0.87 -8.54 -18.98
N SER A 180 1.08 -7.27 -18.66
CA SER A 180 1.78 -6.84 -17.43
C SER A 180 0.83 -6.42 -16.29
N MET A 181 -0.31 -5.80 -16.62
CA MET A 181 -1.20 -5.16 -15.66
C MET A 181 -2.66 -5.40 -16.05
N LEU A 182 -3.48 -5.73 -15.05
CA LEU A 182 -4.89 -6.04 -15.20
C LEU A 182 -5.71 -5.14 -14.28
N LYS A 183 -6.56 -4.30 -14.85
CA LYS A 183 -7.66 -3.64 -14.16
C LYS A 183 -8.82 -4.63 -14.04
N ILE A 184 -9.32 -4.84 -12.84
CA ILE A 184 -10.54 -5.61 -12.59
C ILE A 184 -11.56 -4.69 -11.95
N GLU A 185 -12.74 -4.63 -12.54
CA GLU A 185 -13.89 -3.92 -11.99
C GLU A 185 -14.86 -4.92 -11.37
N VAL A 186 -15.27 -4.66 -10.13
CA VAL A 186 -16.11 -5.57 -9.36
C VAL A 186 -17.31 -4.84 -8.76
N ALA A 187 -18.47 -5.48 -8.85
CA ALA A 187 -19.70 -5.01 -8.23
C ALA A 187 -19.84 -5.65 -6.85
N LEU A 188 -19.94 -4.83 -5.82
CA LEU A 188 -20.18 -5.24 -4.44
C LEU A 188 -21.63 -5.67 -4.27
N ARG A 189 -21.88 -6.64 -3.39
CA ARG A 189 -23.25 -7.01 -3.01
C ARG A 189 -23.97 -5.86 -2.29
N PHE A 190 -23.25 -5.15 -1.43
CA PHE A 190 -23.75 -4.05 -0.64
C PHE A 190 -22.85 -2.83 -0.84
N PRO A 191 -23.43 -1.64 -1.04
CA PRO A 191 -22.65 -0.40 -1.10
C PRO A 191 -21.90 -0.19 0.21
N ILE A 192 -20.64 0.24 0.12
CA ILE A 192 -19.81 0.54 1.30
C ILE A 192 -19.10 1.88 1.10
N LYS A 193 -18.75 2.53 2.21
CA LYS A 193 -17.90 3.72 2.17
C LYS A 193 -16.43 3.30 2.07
N VAL A 194 -15.74 3.77 1.03
CA VAL A 194 -14.34 3.44 0.76
C VAL A 194 -13.50 4.72 0.84
N PRO A 195 -12.72 4.91 1.92
CA PRO A 195 -11.71 5.95 1.96
C PRO A 195 -10.62 5.72 0.90
N PRO A 196 -9.99 6.77 0.36
CA PRO A 196 -8.93 6.60 -0.63
C PRO A 196 -7.67 6.02 -0.02
N GLY A 197 -6.93 5.25 -0.83
CA GLY A 197 -5.75 4.52 -0.38
C GLY A 197 -6.05 3.26 0.42
N THR A 198 -7.33 2.89 0.57
CA THR A 198 -7.71 1.62 1.21
C THR A 198 -7.44 0.43 0.32
N TYR A 199 -7.12 -0.70 0.95
CA TYR A 199 -6.90 -1.97 0.30
C TYR A 199 -7.88 -3.03 0.80
N PHE A 200 -8.08 -4.02 -0.05
CA PHE A 200 -8.84 -5.22 0.22
C PHE A 200 -7.94 -6.43 0.06
N ASN A 201 -8.11 -7.41 0.94
CA ASN A 201 -7.56 -8.73 0.77
C ASN A 201 -8.54 -9.52 -0.13
N ILE A 202 -8.15 -9.77 -1.37
CA ILE A 202 -8.92 -10.53 -2.36
C ILE A 202 -8.60 -12.02 -2.22
N PHE A 203 -9.63 -12.86 -2.18
CA PHE A 203 -9.48 -14.31 -2.27
C PHE A 203 -10.14 -14.81 -3.55
N PHE A 204 -9.33 -15.44 -4.40
CA PHE A 204 -9.79 -16.07 -5.63
C PHE A 204 -10.33 -17.48 -5.35
N PRO A 205 -11.30 -17.95 -6.14
CA PRO A 205 -11.76 -19.33 -6.09
C PRO A 205 -10.60 -20.30 -6.42
N GLY A 206 -10.59 -21.44 -5.75
CA GLY A 206 -9.52 -22.44 -5.87
C GLY A 206 -9.95 -23.69 -6.61
N THR A 207 -8.98 -24.52 -6.99
CA THR A 207 -9.21 -25.79 -7.70
C THR A 207 -9.58 -26.95 -6.77
N VAL A 208 -9.23 -26.90 -5.48
CA VAL A 208 -9.44 -28.00 -4.51
C VAL A 208 -10.53 -27.67 -3.47
N SER A 209 -10.77 -26.39 -3.19
CA SER A 209 -11.83 -25.88 -2.33
C SER A 209 -12.47 -24.67 -3.01
N SER A 210 -13.74 -24.37 -2.74
CA SER A 210 -14.48 -23.26 -3.38
C SER A 210 -13.72 -21.92 -3.31
N TYR A 211 -12.84 -21.72 -2.31
CA TYR A 211 -11.94 -20.56 -2.21
C TYR A 211 -10.58 -20.92 -1.61
N HIS A 212 -9.50 -20.24 -2.03
CA HIS A 212 -8.18 -20.31 -1.38
C HIS A 212 -8.18 -19.50 -0.06
N LEU A 213 -8.89 -19.96 0.97
CA LEU A 213 -9.11 -19.21 2.22
C LEU A 213 -7.83 -18.84 3.00
N LEU A 214 -6.72 -19.54 2.75
CA LEU A 214 -5.43 -19.34 3.42
C LEU A 214 -4.49 -18.36 2.68
N HIS A 215 -4.82 -17.96 1.45
CA HIS A 215 -3.99 -17.07 0.65
C HIS A 215 -4.81 -15.92 0.07
N SER A 216 -4.70 -14.75 0.72
CA SER A 216 -5.25 -13.49 0.23
C SER A 216 -4.24 -12.70 -0.61
N TYR A 217 -4.71 -11.98 -1.62
CA TYR A 217 -3.93 -10.99 -2.36
C TYR A 217 -4.37 -9.56 -2.00
N PRO A 218 -3.47 -8.68 -1.54
CA PRO A 218 -3.85 -7.29 -1.30
C PRO A 218 -3.93 -6.47 -2.57
N ALA A 219 -5.05 -5.79 -2.76
CA ALA A 219 -5.28 -4.87 -3.85
C ALA A 219 -5.86 -3.56 -3.32
N VAL A 220 -5.37 -2.43 -3.82
CA VAL A 220 -5.93 -1.11 -3.48
C VAL A 220 -7.19 -0.87 -4.28
N ALA A 221 -8.20 -0.31 -3.65
CA ALA A 221 -9.32 0.30 -4.34
C ALA A 221 -8.78 1.49 -5.15
N PHE A 222 -8.48 1.21 -6.41
CA PHE A 222 -7.79 2.12 -7.32
C PHE A 222 -8.72 3.22 -7.83
N TRP A 223 -9.99 2.87 -8.06
CA TRP A 223 -11.01 3.83 -8.46
C TRP A 223 -12.38 3.39 -7.95
N HIS A 224 -13.14 4.36 -7.48
CA HIS A 224 -14.49 4.16 -6.99
C HIS A 224 -15.28 5.48 -7.14
N PRO A 225 -15.93 5.74 -8.29
CA PRO A 225 -16.80 6.90 -8.36
C PRO A 225 -17.94 6.70 -7.35
N PRO A 226 -18.28 7.69 -6.51
CA PRO A 226 -19.46 7.59 -5.68
C PRO A 226 -20.68 7.37 -6.58
N ASP A 227 -21.63 6.55 -6.13
CA ASP A 227 -22.85 6.32 -6.90
C ASP A 227 -23.56 7.67 -7.06
N THR A 228 -23.83 8.08 -8.31
CA THR A 228 -24.32 9.42 -8.67
C THR A 228 -25.64 9.81 -7.99
N THR A 229 -26.33 8.83 -7.42
CA THR A 229 -27.62 8.94 -6.75
C THR A 229 -27.52 9.03 -5.22
N ASP A 230 -26.35 8.81 -4.60
CA ASP A 230 -26.22 8.71 -3.15
C ASP A 230 -25.43 9.88 -2.52
N PRO A 231 -26.10 10.77 -1.75
CA PRO A 231 -25.42 11.86 -1.04
C PRO A 231 -24.47 11.37 0.08
N SER A 232 -24.56 10.10 0.49
CA SER A 232 -23.70 9.54 1.54
C SER A 232 -22.31 9.10 1.04
N GLY A 233 -22.10 9.07 -0.29
CA GLY A 233 -20.83 8.72 -0.91
C GLY A 233 -20.48 7.23 -0.81
N MET A 234 -21.49 6.35 -0.73
CA MET A 234 -21.27 4.92 -0.83
C MET A 234 -20.92 4.51 -2.26
N VAL A 235 -20.24 3.37 -2.37
CA VAL A 235 -19.72 2.84 -3.62
C VAL A 235 -20.26 1.43 -3.81
N SER A 236 -20.89 1.19 -4.95
CA SER A 236 -21.29 -0.15 -5.39
C SER A 236 -20.24 -0.85 -6.26
N ASN A 237 -19.41 -0.09 -6.98
CA ASN A 237 -18.40 -0.63 -7.91
C ASN A 237 -16.97 -0.25 -7.51
N LEU A 238 -16.09 -1.25 -7.42
CA LEU A 238 -14.67 -1.06 -7.13
C LEU A 238 -13.80 -1.49 -8.30
N SER A 239 -12.80 -0.67 -8.62
CA SER A 239 -11.73 -1.05 -9.53
C SER A 239 -10.46 -1.40 -8.75
N PHE A 240 -9.82 -2.51 -9.11
CA PHE A 240 -8.52 -2.94 -8.62
C PHE A 240 -7.49 -2.97 -9.74
N LEU A 241 -6.28 -2.47 -9.47
CA LEU A 241 -5.17 -2.56 -10.40
C LEU A 241 -4.20 -3.66 -9.94
N LEU A 242 -4.13 -4.74 -10.69
CA LEU A 242 -3.40 -5.96 -10.33
C LEU A 242 -2.25 -6.21 -11.29
N THR A 243 -1.19 -6.85 -10.80
CA THR A 243 -0.08 -7.31 -11.64
C THR A 243 -0.31 -8.77 -12.01
N ARG A 244 -0.12 -9.16 -13.28
CA ARG A 244 -0.23 -10.57 -13.71
C ARG A 244 0.99 -11.43 -13.30
N ARG A 245 1.65 -11.12 -12.17
CA ARG A 245 2.89 -11.79 -11.70
C ARG A 245 2.81 -12.16 -10.22
N GLY A 246 3.41 -13.30 -9.87
CA GLY A 246 3.47 -13.81 -8.49
C GLY A 246 2.52 -14.97 -8.25
N SER A 247 2.26 -15.29 -6.98
CA SER A 247 1.48 -16.47 -6.56
C SER A 247 0.02 -16.46 -7.03
N HIS A 248 -0.52 -15.29 -7.37
CA HIS A 248 -1.92 -15.08 -7.78
C HIS A 248 -2.08 -15.00 -9.31
N ALA A 249 -0.99 -15.00 -10.08
CA ALA A 249 -1.04 -14.88 -11.53
C ALA A 249 -1.86 -16.00 -12.19
N ARG A 250 -1.76 -17.23 -11.69
CA ARG A 250 -2.56 -18.37 -12.20
C ARG A 250 -4.05 -18.19 -11.95
N SER A 251 -4.43 -17.65 -10.79
CA SER A 251 -5.83 -17.32 -10.49
C SER A 251 -6.35 -16.20 -11.37
N LEU A 252 -5.52 -15.22 -11.72
CA LEU A 252 -5.87 -14.13 -12.64
C LEU A 252 -5.98 -14.56 -14.11
N LEU A 253 -5.35 -15.65 -14.51
CA LEU A 253 -5.51 -16.19 -15.87
C LEU A 253 -6.84 -16.93 -16.05
N ASN A 254 -7.37 -17.49 -14.97
CA ASN A 254 -8.57 -18.32 -14.98
C ASN A 254 -9.81 -17.57 -14.48
N ILE A 255 -9.71 -16.26 -14.25
CA ILE A 255 -10.84 -15.50 -13.74
C ILE A 255 -11.81 -15.21 -14.88
N GLU A 256 -13.10 -15.46 -14.65
CA GLU A 256 -14.16 -15.26 -15.63
C GLU A 256 -15.06 -14.09 -15.25
N ARG A 257 -15.79 -13.54 -16.24
CA ARG A 257 -16.81 -12.52 -16.00
C ARG A 257 -17.94 -13.11 -15.14
N GLU A 258 -18.56 -12.29 -14.30
CA GLU A 258 -19.57 -12.67 -13.29
C GLU A 258 -19.08 -13.61 -12.18
N GLN A 259 -17.80 -13.99 -12.18
CA GLN A 259 -17.25 -14.85 -11.13
C GLN A 259 -17.29 -14.14 -9.77
N LYS A 260 -17.75 -14.88 -8.75
CA LYS A 260 -17.81 -14.40 -7.37
C LYS A 260 -16.42 -14.47 -6.74
N ILE A 261 -15.86 -13.31 -6.41
CA ILE A 261 -14.66 -13.19 -5.59
C ILE A 261 -15.03 -12.77 -4.18
N LEU A 262 -14.13 -13.08 -3.26
CA LEU A 262 -14.31 -12.72 -1.87
C LEU A 262 -13.36 -11.57 -1.49
N LEU A 263 -13.89 -10.59 -0.78
CA LEU A 263 -13.19 -9.42 -0.31
C LEU A 263 -13.21 -9.35 1.22
N ASP A 264 -12.08 -8.98 1.79
CA ASP A 264 -11.91 -8.67 3.20
C ASP A 264 -11.30 -7.27 3.32
N GLY A 265 -12.02 -6.35 3.96
CA GLY A 265 -11.77 -4.91 3.97
C GLY A 265 -13.08 -4.12 4.08
N PRO A 266 -13.04 -2.78 3.99
CA PRO A 266 -11.89 -1.94 3.65
C PRO A 266 -10.88 -1.81 4.78
N PHE A 267 -9.58 -1.84 4.45
CA PHE A 267 -8.49 -1.56 5.40
C PHE A 267 -7.61 -0.43 4.87
N GLY A 268 -6.95 0.32 5.74
CA GLY A 268 -6.00 1.35 5.32
C GLY A 268 -5.68 2.32 6.43
N GLN A 269 -4.55 3.01 6.29
CA GLN A 269 -4.20 4.11 7.16
C GLN A 269 -4.81 5.41 6.67
N ASP A 270 -5.23 6.25 7.60
CA ASP A 270 -5.51 7.65 7.32
C ASP A 270 -4.19 8.45 7.44
N LEU A 271 -3.70 8.93 6.30
CA LEU A 271 -2.46 9.69 6.20
C LEU A 271 -2.66 11.18 6.53
N ARG A 272 -3.90 11.66 6.61
CA ARG A 272 -4.28 13.07 6.84
C ARG A 272 -3.49 14.05 5.97
N LEU A 273 -3.43 13.77 4.67
CA LEU A 273 -2.65 14.54 3.69
C LEU A 273 -3.14 15.99 3.58
N GLU A 274 -4.43 16.22 3.82
CA GLU A 274 -5.08 17.54 3.84
C GLU A 274 -4.51 18.49 4.89
N SER A 275 -3.82 17.96 5.88
CA SER A 275 -3.19 18.79 6.92
C SER A 275 -1.83 19.36 6.49
N TYR A 276 -1.21 18.84 5.43
CA TYR A 276 0.14 19.25 5.00
C TYR A 276 0.06 20.28 3.89
N GLU A 277 0.88 21.34 3.95
CA GLU A 277 0.91 22.38 2.94
C GLU A 277 1.49 21.87 1.61
N ASN A 278 2.49 20.98 1.67
CA ASN A 278 3.16 20.42 0.51
C ASN A 278 3.08 18.90 0.52
N VAL A 279 2.48 18.28 -0.50
CA VAL A 279 2.33 16.83 -0.57
C VAL A 279 3.06 16.30 -1.80
N ILE A 280 4.06 15.43 -1.59
CA ILE A 280 4.80 14.76 -2.65
C ILE A 280 4.43 13.28 -2.64
N LEU A 281 3.83 12.82 -3.73
CA LEU A 281 3.45 11.41 -3.91
C LEU A 281 4.29 10.77 -5.00
N LEU A 282 4.83 9.60 -4.69
CA LEU A 282 5.85 8.92 -5.48
C LEU A 282 5.39 7.50 -5.80
N ALA A 283 5.27 7.19 -7.08
CA ALA A 283 4.86 5.88 -7.57
C ALA A 283 5.94 5.23 -8.44
N LYS A 284 6.10 3.90 -8.32
CA LYS A 284 6.85 3.10 -9.29
C LYS A 284 6.01 1.94 -9.83
N GLY A 285 5.91 1.84 -11.15
CA GLY A 285 5.11 0.83 -11.85
C GLY A 285 3.65 0.85 -11.42
N VAL A 286 3.11 -0.33 -11.08
CA VAL A 286 1.73 -0.52 -10.56
C VAL A 286 1.51 0.19 -9.20
N GLY A 287 2.58 0.66 -8.54
CA GLY A 287 2.48 1.44 -7.31
C GLY A 287 1.68 2.74 -7.44
N ILE A 288 1.41 3.21 -8.66
CA ILE A 288 0.47 4.30 -8.92
C ILE A 288 -0.91 4.04 -8.30
N ALA A 289 -1.31 2.77 -8.19
CA ALA A 289 -2.56 2.38 -7.56
C ALA A 289 -2.69 2.81 -6.10
N GLY A 290 -1.57 2.87 -5.37
CA GLY A 290 -1.55 3.25 -3.95
C GLY A 290 -1.55 4.76 -3.70
N VAL A 291 -1.21 5.59 -4.70
CA VAL A 291 -1.08 7.05 -4.53
C VAL A 291 -2.10 7.85 -5.32
N LEU A 292 -2.53 7.39 -6.49
CA LEU A 292 -3.44 8.13 -7.35
C LEU A 292 -4.80 8.43 -6.68
N PRO A 293 -5.43 7.50 -5.93
CA PRO A 293 -6.68 7.81 -5.22
C PRO A 293 -6.51 8.96 -4.21
N LEU A 294 -5.33 9.07 -3.60
CA LEU A 294 -5.02 10.14 -2.63
C LEU A 294 -4.89 11.50 -3.34
N VAL A 295 -4.24 11.54 -4.51
CA VAL A 295 -4.13 12.77 -5.32
C VAL A 295 -5.49 13.23 -5.80
N LEU A 296 -6.31 12.30 -6.27
CA LEU A 296 -7.64 12.59 -6.77
C LEU A 296 -8.51 13.21 -5.67
N GLN A 297 -8.57 12.58 -4.50
CA GLN A 297 -9.38 13.09 -3.39
C GLN A 297 -8.98 14.53 -3.01
N LEU A 298 -7.69 14.81 -2.86
CA LEU A 298 -7.23 16.15 -2.52
C LEU A 298 -7.58 17.17 -3.61
N THR A 299 -7.43 16.78 -4.88
CA THR A 299 -7.76 17.65 -6.02
C THR A 299 -9.27 17.90 -6.12
N GLU A 300 -10.11 16.90 -5.89
CA GLU A 300 -11.56 17.03 -5.90
C GLU A 300 -12.06 17.95 -4.78
N ARG A 301 -11.53 17.78 -3.55
CA ARG A 301 -11.83 18.66 -2.41
C ARG A 301 -11.42 20.11 -2.70
N TRP A 302 -10.23 20.30 -3.25
CA TRP A 302 -9.74 21.62 -3.64
C TRP A 302 -10.58 22.24 -4.76
N SER A 303 -10.94 21.46 -5.79
CA SER A 303 -11.75 21.92 -6.93
C SER A 303 -13.15 22.32 -6.49
N HIS A 304 -13.75 21.56 -5.57
CA HIS A 304 -15.01 21.91 -4.92
C HIS A 304 -14.91 23.26 -4.19
N ASP A 305 -13.96 23.41 -3.27
CA ASP A 305 -13.78 24.64 -2.50
C ASP A 305 -13.51 25.86 -3.41
N ASN A 306 -12.66 25.68 -4.42
CA ASN A 306 -12.33 26.74 -5.39
C ASN A 306 -13.53 27.11 -6.26
N GLY A 307 -14.32 26.12 -6.70
CA GLY A 307 -15.55 26.31 -7.46
C GLY A 307 -16.59 27.14 -6.67
N VAL A 308 -16.79 26.83 -5.39
CA VAL A 308 -17.66 27.60 -4.49
C VAL A 308 -17.15 29.04 -4.35
N ARG A 309 -15.85 29.23 -4.10
CA ARG A 309 -15.24 30.57 -3.97
C ARG A 309 -15.38 31.42 -5.23
N ILE A 310 -15.11 30.85 -6.41
CA ILE A 310 -15.23 31.57 -7.69
C ILE A 310 -16.69 31.98 -7.94
N LYS A 311 -17.64 31.07 -7.73
CA LYS A 311 -19.08 31.38 -7.87
C LYS A 311 -19.52 32.48 -6.90
N LEU A 312 -19.10 32.44 -5.63
CA LEU A 312 -19.39 33.49 -4.65
C LEU A 312 -18.83 34.86 -5.06
N GLN A 313 -17.61 34.89 -5.63
CA GLN A 313 -17.02 36.11 -6.17
C GLN A 313 -17.80 36.64 -7.37
N GLN A 314 -18.19 35.78 -8.30
CA GLN A 314 -19.01 36.13 -9.46
C GLN A 314 -20.37 36.68 -9.05
N LEU A 315 -21.06 36.03 -8.10
CA LEU A 315 -22.33 36.51 -7.55
C LEU A 315 -22.18 37.86 -6.87
N SER A 316 -21.11 38.05 -6.08
CA SER A 316 -20.85 39.34 -5.42
C SER A 316 -20.61 40.46 -6.45
N LYS A 317 -19.89 40.18 -7.54
CA LYS A 317 -19.71 41.13 -8.65
C LYS A 317 -21.04 41.45 -9.36
N LYS A 318 -21.85 40.43 -9.65
CA LYS A 318 -23.18 40.62 -10.27
C LYS A 318 -24.09 41.47 -9.39
N ILE A 319 -24.17 41.17 -8.09
CA ILE A 319 -24.98 41.94 -7.12
C ILE A 319 -24.53 43.41 -7.10
N GLN A 320 -23.22 43.68 -7.12
CA GLN A 320 -22.70 45.05 -7.18
C GLN A 320 -23.14 45.78 -8.46
N ILE A 321 -23.05 45.13 -9.62
CA ILE A 321 -23.50 45.69 -10.91
C ILE A 321 -24.99 46.01 -10.87
N PHE A 322 -25.82 45.07 -10.40
CA PHE A 322 -27.26 45.30 -10.28
C PHE A 322 -27.59 46.41 -9.27
N SER A 323 -26.82 46.58 -8.20
CA SER A 323 -27.01 47.67 -7.26
C SER A 323 -26.70 49.04 -7.84
N VAL A 324 -25.79 49.14 -8.81
CA VAL A 324 -25.54 50.38 -9.55
C VAL A 324 -26.67 50.64 -10.55
N LYS A 325 -27.11 49.61 -11.29
CA LYS A 325 -28.25 49.72 -12.21
C LYS A 325 -29.54 50.15 -11.50
N GLU A 326 -29.80 49.61 -10.31
CA GLU A 326 -30.95 49.97 -9.48
C GLU A 326 -31.00 51.47 -9.16
N ARG A 327 -29.84 52.11 -8.95
CA ARG A 327 -29.77 53.56 -8.66
C ARG A 327 -30.13 54.42 -9.87
N ASN A 328 -29.91 53.92 -11.08
CA ASN A 328 -30.11 54.66 -12.32
C ASN A 328 -31.45 54.36 -13.01
N ALA A 329 -32.19 53.33 -12.55
CA ALA A 329 -33.46 52.90 -13.14
C ALA A 329 -34.68 53.52 -12.45
N THR A 330 -35.78 53.67 -13.19
CA THR A 330 -37.04 54.24 -12.71
C THR A 330 -38.25 53.41 -13.14
N GLY A 331 -39.32 53.41 -12.34
CA GLY A 331 -40.56 52.69 -12.66
C GLY A 331 -40.40 51.17 -12.67
N THR A 332 -41.04 50.50 -13.63
CA THR A 332 -41.11 49.03 -13.75
C THR A 332 -39.74 48.36 -13.93
N GLU A 333 -38.80 49.00 -14.64
CA GLU A 333 -37.43 48.49 -14.83
C GLU A 333 -36.69 48.33 -13.50
N ARG A 334 -36.93 49.25 -12.55
CA ARG A 334 -36.32 49.20 -11.23
C ARG A 334 -36.83 48.00 -10.43
N ASP A 335 -38.12 47.69 -10.51
CA ASP A 335 -38.73 46.56 -9.80
C ASP A 335 -38.18 45.21 -10.31
N GLU A 336 -37.99 45.07 -11.63
CA GLU A 336 -37.33 43.89 -12.22
C GLU A 336 -35.88 43.72 -11.75
N ILE A 337 -35.13 44.83 -11.67
CA ILE A 337 -33.75 44.83 -11.17
C ILE A 337 -33.71 44.40 -9.70
N ILE A 338 -34.63 44.91 -8.88
CA ILE A 338 -34.74 44.54 -7.46
C ILE A 338 -35.05 43.04 -7.34
N GLN A 339 -35.97 42.51 -8.15
CA GLN A 339 -36.31 41.08 -8.14
C GLN A 339 -35.10 40.22 -8.54
N LYS A 340 -34.40 40.55 -9.63
CA LYS A 340 -33.18 39.85 -10.06
C LYS A 340 -32.08 39.92 -9.00
N LYS A 341 -31.89 41.08 -8.36
CA LYS A 341 -30.92 41.26 -7.26
C LYS A 341 -31.28 40.41 -6.05
N ARG A 342 -32.56 40.33 -5.65
CA ARG A 342 -33.02 39.45 -4.57
C ARG A 342 -32.75 37.98 -4.89
N ALA A 343 -33.04 37.53 -6.11
CA ALA A 343 -32.74 36.17 -6.53
C ALA A 343 -31.23 35.84 -6.42
N LEU A 344 -30.36 36.75 -6.88
CA LEU A 344 -28.91 36.59 -6.76
C LEU A 344 -28.42 36.59 -5.30
N MET A 345 -29.06 37.36 -4.40
CA MET A 345 -28.73 37.35 -2.97
C MET A 345 -29.11 36.02 -2.31
N VAL A 346 -30.28 35.46 -2.65
CA VAL A 346 -30.72 34.15 -2.16
C VAL A 346 -29.77 33.05 -2.64
N GLU A 347 -29.38 33.06 -3.92
CA GLU A 347 -28.40 32.11 -4.48
C GLU A 347 -27.03 32.24 -3.80
N LYS A 348 -26.57 33.47 -3.54
CA LYS A 348 -25.33 33.70 -2.79
C LYS A 348 -25.42 33.17 -1.37
N GLU A 349 -26.54 33.38 -0.69
CA GLU A 349 -26.76 32.89 0.66
C GLU A 349 -26.77 31.37 0.70
N SER A 350 -27.49 30.70 -0.21
CA SER A 350 -27.51 29.24 -0.29
C SER A 350 -26.12 28.66 -0.52
N LEU A 351 -25.35 29.25 -1.44
CA LEU A 351 -23.99 28.82 -1.74
C LEU A 351 -23.02 29.08 -0.58
N SER A 352 -23.24 30.16 0.19
CA SER A 352 -22.41 30.48 1.37
C SER A 352 -22.60 29.51 2.53
N ARG A 353 -23.72 28.77 2.55
CA ARG A 353 -24.03 27.74 3.55
C ARG A 353 -23.40 26.38 3.20
N GLU A 354 -22.87 26.19 2.00
CA GLU A 354 -22.15 24.95 1.64
C GLU A 354 -20.89 24.78 2.50
N SER A 355 -20.66 23.56 2.97
CA SER A 355 -19.50 23.24 3.80
C SER A 355 -18.23 23.13 2.96
N LEU A 356 -17.26 23.99 3.23
CA LEU A 356 -15.93 23.92 2.63
C LEU A 356 -15.02 22.93 3.38
N PHE A 357 -14.14 22.25 2.66
CA PHE A 357 -13.17 21.31 3.23
C PHE A 357 -12.03 22.02 3.98
N ARG A 358 -11.58 23.18 3.47
CA ARG A 358 -10.53 24.03 4.08
C ARG A 358 -9.20 23.31 4.29
N ASP A 359 -8.80 22.51 3.31
CA ASP A 359 -7.51 21.80 3.33
C ASP A 359 -6.33 22.79 3.39
N ALA A 360 -5.28 22.42 4.13
CA ALA A 360 -4.06 23.22 4.23
C ALA A 360 -3.16 23.08 2.98
N THR A 361 -3.42 22.06 2.16
CA THR A 361 -2.65 21.71 0.97
C THR A 361 -2.62 22.83 -0.06
N LYS A 362 -1.42 23.28 -0.39
CA LYS A 362 -1.16 24.34 -1.38
C LYS A 362 -0.54 23.81 -2.66
N LYS A 363 0.22 22.71 -2.57
CA LYS A 363 0.88 22.09 -3.73
C LYS A 363 0.92 20.57 -3.59
N ILE A 364 0.57 19.89 -4.67
CA ILE A 364 0.62 18.45 -4.80
C ILE A 364 1.55 18.10 -5.96
N VAL A 365 2.60 17.34 -5.67
CA VAL A 365 3.56 16.88 -6.69
C VAL A 365 3.47 15.36 -6.81
N LEU A 366 3.05 14.87 -7.97
CA LEU A 366 2.99 13.45 -8.30
C LEU A 366 4.16 13.09 -9.22
N PHE A 367 5.06 12.22 -8.74
CA PHE A 367 6.04 11.56 -9.62
C PHE A 367 5.65 10.11 -9.83
N TRP A 368 5.61 9.69 -11.08
CA TRP A 368 5.34 8.31 -11.45
C TRP A 368 6.42 7.76 -12.38
N SER A 369 7.23 6.83 -11.88
CA SER A 369 8.20 6.06 -12.68
C SER A 369 7.51 4.85 -13.27
N LEU A 370 7.34 4.81 -14.60
CA LEU A 370 6.75 3.67 -15.29
C LEU A 370 7.79 2.55 -15.45
N GLU A 371 7.35 1.29 -15.34
CA GLU A 371 8.18 0.12 -15.68
C GLU A 371 7.94 -0.33 -17.13
N HIS A 372 6.74 -0.09 -17.64
CA HIS A 372 6.36 -0.36 -19.03
C HIS A 372 5.49 0.77 -19.58
N ASN A 373 5.69 1.16 -20.84
CA ASN A 373 4.90 2.22 -21.47
C ASN A 373 3.39 1.91 -21.47
N SER A 374 3.00 0.63 -21.56
CA SER A 374 1.59 0.20 -21.55
C SER A 374 0.87 0.47 -20.21
N GLN A 375 1.60 0.66 -19.11
CA GLN A 375 0.99 1.03 -17.83
C GLN A 375 0.27 2.38 -17.91
N MET A 376 0.71 3.27 -18.81
CA MET A 376 0.07 4.57 -19.00
C MET A 376 -1.39 4.45 -19.47
N GLU A 377 -1.68 3.50 -20.35
CA GLU A 377 -2.99 3.39 -21.01
C GLU A 377 -4.12 3.20 -19.98
N ALA A 378 -3.92 2.31 -19.01
CA ALA A 378 -4.90 2.05 -17.97
C ALA A 378 -5.09 3.23 -16.98
N VAL A 379 -4.12 4.14 -16.89
CA VAL A 379 -4.12 5.25 -15.93
C VAL A 379 -4.45 6.60 -16.61
N GLY A 380 -4.27 6.72 -17.92
CA GLY A 380 -4.31 7.96 -18.67
C GLY A 380 -5.62 8.73 -18.50
N ARG A 381 -6.76 8.03 -18.46
CA ARG A 381 -8.08 8.66 -18.23
C ARG A 381 -8.17 9.43 -16.90
N TYR A 382 -7.52 8.92 -15.85
CA TYR A 382 -7.53 9.53 -14.53
C TYR A 382 -6.55 10.71 -14.44
N LEU A 383 -5.41 10.63 -15.13
CA LEU A 383 -4.49 11.77 -15.24
C LEU A 383 -5.14 12.92 -16.01
N LYS A 384 -5.88 12.61 -17.08
CA LYS A 384 -6.69 13.61 -17.80
C LYS A 384 -7.74 14.22 -16.88
N ARG A 385 -8.44 13.41 -16.08
CA ARG A 385 -9.41 13.92 -15.10
C ARG A 385 -8.77 14.84 -14.06
N LEU A 386 -7.58 14.51 -13.55
CA LEU A 386 -6.82 15.38 -12.65
C LEU A 386 -6.48 16.72 -13.32
N GLN A 387 -6.12 16.71 -14.61
CA GLN A 387 -5.86 17.94 -15.37
C GLN A 387 -7.11 18.79 -15.55
N GLU A 388 -8.28 18.16 -15.77
CA GLU A 388 -9.57 18.87 -15.84
C GLU A 388 -9.98 19.53 -14.52
N LEU A 389 -9.59 18.95 -13.38
CA LEU A 389 -9.91 19.49 -12.05
C LEU A 389 -9.05 20.71 -11.66
N ASP A 390 -7.87 20.87 -12.28
CA ASP A 390 -6.94 22.00 -12.07
C ASP A 390 -6.45 22.58 -13.43
N PRO A 391 -7.35 23.22 -14.20
CA PRO A 391 -7.01 23.74 -15.54
C PRO A 391 -5.95 24.86 -15.50
N ASP A 392 -5.86 25.58 -14.38
CA ASP A 392 -4.92 26.69 -14.19
C ASP A 392 -3.55 26.22 -13.64
N ASN A 393 -3.39 24.93 -13.32
CA ASN A 393 -2.20 24.35 -12.70
C ASN A 393 -1.79 25.06 -11.39
N LYS A 394 -2.76 25.38 -10.54
CA LYS A 394 -2.53 26.07 -9.25
C LYS A 394 -2.15 25.13 -8.12
N LEU A 395 -2.56 23.86 -8.21
CA LEU A 395 -2.38 22.87 -7.17
C LEU A 395 -1.43 21.75 -7.61
N LEU A 396 -1.59 21.25 -8.84
CA LEU A 396 -0.99 20.00 -9.30
C LEU A 396 0.28 20.19 -10.12
N VAL A 397 1.26 19.33 -9.85
CA VAL A 397 2.44 19.13 -10.70
C VAL A 397 2.63 17.62 -10.90
N VAL A 398 2.61 17.16 -12.15
CA VAL A 398 2.64 15.74 -12.49
C VAL A 398 3.82 15.42 -13.41
N TRP A 399 4.65 14.48 -13.00
CA TRP A 399 5.81 14.00 -13.75
C TRP A 399 5.71 12.50 -13.98
N CYS A 400 5.64 12.09 -15.24
CA CYS A 400 5.61 10.70 -15.66
C CYS A 400 6.92 10.33 -16.34
N GLY A 401 7.73 9.47 -15.72
CA GLY A 401 8.98 8.98 -16.29
C GLY A 401 8.76 7.70 -17.07
N TYR A 402 9.00 7.74 -18.38
CA TYR A 402 8.89 6.57 -19.26
C TYR A 402 10.20 5.77 -19.29
N PRO A 403 10.15 4.43 -19.31
CA PRO A 403 11.34 3.59 -19.45
C PRO A 403 11.90 3.60 -20.88
N CYS A 404 11.05 3.81 -21.90
CA CYS A 404 11.40 3.82 -23.31
C CYS A 404 10.73 5.00 -24.03
N GLN A 405 11.28 5.43 -25.17
CA GLN A 405 10.63 6.42 -26.04
C GLN A 405 9.20 6.00 -26.39
N ARG A 406 8.29 6.97 -26.43
CA ARG A 406 6.87 6.71 -26.73
C ARG A 406 6.67 6.57 -28.23
N SER A 407 5.78 5.66 -28.61
CA SER A 407 5.33 5.51 -29.99
C SER A 407 4.05 6.30 -30.32
N GLY A 408 3.32 6.77 -29.30
CA GLY A 408 2.02 7.43 -29.45
C GLY A 408 1.96 8.83 -28.83
N SER A 409 0.81 9.49 -29.00
CA SER A 409 0.53 10.81 -28.42
C SER A 409 0.50 10.76 -26.88
N PRO A 410 0.78 11.89 -26.20
CA PRO A 410 0.59 11.98 -24.75
C PRO A 410 -0.88 11.75 -24.37
N PRO A 411 -1.13 11.14 -23.20
CA PRO A 411 -2.49 10.88 -22.71
C PRO A 411 -3.21 12.14 -22.15
N PHE A 412 -2.48 13.23 -21.96
CA PHE A 412 -2.97 14.52 -21.43
C PHE A 412 -2.24 15.69 -22.12
N ASP A 413 -2.76 16.91 -21.96
CA ASP A 413 -2.18 18.09 -22.61
C ASP A 413 -0.81 18.42 -21.97
N LEU A 414 0.23 18.55 -22.81
CA LEU A 414 1.60 18.86 -22.41
C LEU A 414 1.96 20.35 -22.64
N LYS A 415 1.01 21.23 -22.93
CA LYS A 415 1.28 22.66 -23.15
C LYS A 415 1.84 23.40 -21.93
N SER A 416 1.68 22.86 -20.73
CA SER A 416 2.14 23.48 -19.49
C SER A 416 3.39 22.78 -18.92
N ASN A 417 4.25 23.54 -18.23
CA ASN A 417 5.43 23.00 -17.55
C ASN A 417 5.09 22.18 -16.28
N PHE A 418 3.81 22.10 -15.92
CA PHE A 418 3.34 21.38 -14.74
C PHE A 418 3.02 19.91 -15.02
N TRP A 419 2.79 19.55 -16.30
CA TRP A 419 2.49 18.20 -16.75
C TRP A 419 3.58 17.72 -17.68
N VAL A 420 4.43 16.82 -17.20
CA VAL A 420 5.66 16.42 -17.90
C VAL A 420 5.71 14.92 -18.11
N CYS A 421 5.91 14.51 -19.36
CA CYS A 421 6.33 13.15 -19.71
C CYS A 421 7.84 13.15 -19.96
N MET A 422 8.62 12.61 -19.02
CA MET A 422 10.05 12.49 -19.16
C MET A 422 10.41 11.20 -19.87
N GLU A 423 10.97 11.33 -21.07
CA GLU A 423 11.51 10.21 -21.85
C GLU A 423 13.03 10.06 -21.62
N PRO A 424 13.57 8.84 -21.81
CA PRO A 424 15.00 8.60 -21.72
C PRO A 424 15.73 9.35 -22.85
N SER A 425 16.83 10.02 -22.50
CA SER A 425 17.64 10.81 -23.43
C SER A 425 19.12 10.70 -23.06
N PRO A 426 20.05 10.66 -24.04
CA PRO A 426 21.49 10.62 -23.77
C PRO A 426 21.92 11.81 -22.90
N GLY A 427 22.62 11.54 -21.80
CA GLY A 427 23.12 12.59 -20.88
C GLY A 427 22.12 13.06 -19.81
N ARG A 428 20.85 12.61 -19.84
CA ARG A 428 19.87 12.88 -18.77
C ARG A 428 19.95 11.78 -17.70
N PRO A 429 19.91 12.12 -16.39
CA PRO A 429 19.85 11.11 -15.34
C PRO A 429 18.57 10.27 -15.43
N GLU A 430 18.64 9.03 -14.94
CA GLU A 430 17.45 8.18 -14.78
C GLU A 430 16.38 8.90 -13.95
N PHE A 431 15.11 8.69 -14.31
CA PHE A 431 13.98 9.35 -13.64
C PHE A 431 13.97 9.14 -12.12
N ASP A 432 14.32 7.94 -11.63
CA ASP A 432 14.47 7.64 -10.21
C ASP A 432 15.49 8.56 -9.51
N THR A 433 16.59 8.91 -10.19
CA THR A 433 17.63 9.80 -9.67
C THR A 433 17.21 11.26 -9.76
N PHE A 434 16.49 11.62 -10.83
CA PHE A 434 15.88 12.94 -10.98
C PHE A 434 14.85 13.26 -9.90
N ILE A 435 14.00 12.29 -9.51
CA ILE A 435 13.05 12.45 -8.40
C ILE A 435 13.78 12.86 -7.12
N ILE A 436 14.90 12.20 -6.84
CA ILE A 436 15.68 12.43 -5.61
C ILE A 436 16.17 13.87 -5.52
N SER A 437 16.75 14.40 -6.61
CA SER A 437 17.20 15.80 -6.63
C SER A 437 16.03 16.78 -6.52
N LYS A 438 14.90 16.46 -7.15
CA LYS A 438 13.70 17.31 -7.08
C LYS A 438 13.07 17.39 -5.70
N ILE A 439 13.06 16.30 -4.93
CA ILE A 439 12.55 16.33 -3.54
C ILE A 439 13.37 17.32 -2.69
N ALA A 440 14.70 17.29 -2.83
CA ALA A 440 15.58 18.22 -2.11
C ALA A 440 15.35 19.68 -2.56
N GLU A 441 15.20 19.93 -3.86
CA GLU A 441 14.91 21.25 -4.43
C GLU A 441 13.55 21.80 -3.96
N GLU A 442 12.50 20.97 -3.98
CA GLU A 442 11.16 21.35 -3.51
C GLU A 442 11.16 21.69 -2.01
N ARG A 443 11.96 20.97 -1.22
CA ARG A 443 12.10 21.28 0.21
C ARG A 443 12.75 22.64 0.46
N GLN A 444 13.71 23.05 -0.36
CA GLN A 444 14.37 24.36 -0.23
C GLN A 444 13.44 25.51 -0.62
N ARG A 445 12.56 25.30 -1.59
CA ARG A 445 11.65 26.35 -2.10
C ARG A 445 10.45 26.61 -1.21
N LEU A 446 9.90 25.57 -0.59
CA LEU A 446 8.61 25.66 0.08
C LEU A 446 8.76 25.52 1.59
N GLN A 447 8.25 26.54 2.30
CA GLN A 447 8.09 26.52 3.74
C GLN A 447 6.77 25.81 4.11
N GLY A 448 6.69 25.30 5.35
CA GLY A 448 5.54 24.54 5.84
C GLY A 448 5.80 23.04 5.92
N ARG A 449 4.80 22.30 6.41
CA ARG A 449 4.88 20.85 6.58
C ARG A 449 4.76 20.17 5.22
N MET A 450 5.66 19.23 5.00
CA MET A 450 5.77 18.44 3.80
C MET A 450 5.50 16.98 4.13
N MET A 451 4.63 16.34 3.37
CA MET A 451 4.44 14.89 3.41
C MET A 451 5.01 14.26 2.14
N VAL A 452 5.84 13.23 2.30
CA VAL A 452 6.40 12.41 1.23
C VAL A 452 5.84 10.99 1.34
N THR A 453 4.97 10.63 0.41
CA THR A 453 4.33 9.30 0.37
C THR A 453 4.88 8.49 -0.80
N THR A 454 5.27 7.24 -0.55
CA THR A 454 5.78 6.35 -1.61
C THR A 454 4.99 5.05 -1.77
N CYS A 455 4.81 4.62 -3.02
CA CYS A 455 4.28 3.30 -3.37
C CYS A 455 5.08 2.70 -4.52
N GLY A 456 5.74 1.57 -4.31
CA GLY A 456 6.57 0.96 -5.35
C GLY A 456 7.46 -0.16 -4.84
N SER A 457 8.49 -0.49 -5.63
CA SER A 457 9.45 -1.55 -5.32
C SER A 457 10.27 -1.27 -4.06
N ALA A 458 10.77 -2.32 -3.40
CA ALA A 458 11.53 -2.18 -2.15
C ALA A 458 12.79 -1.32 -2.32
N ARG A 459 13.45 -1.45 -3.48
CA ARG A 459 14.65 -0.65 -3.81
C ARG A 459 14.30 0.83 -3.95
N PHE A 460 13.20 1.14 -4.66
CA PHE A 460 12.72 2.50 -4.87
C PHE A 460 12.36 3.17 -3.53
N THR A 461 11.51 2.54 -2.71
CA THR A 461 11.09 3.16 -1.45
C THR A 461 12.23 3.28 -0.44
N THR A 462 13.21 2.36 -0.45
CA THR A 462 14.42 2.47 0.39
C THR A 462 15.29 3.66 -0.02
N ARG A 463 15.44 3.93 -1.32
CA ARG A 463 16.19 5.10 -1.81
C ARG A 463 15.52 6.40 -1.39
N ILE A 464 14.21 6.54 -1.61
CA ILE A 464 13.46 7.73 -1.21
C ILE A 464 13.49 7.93 0.31
N ARG A 465 13.30 6.86 1.09
CA ARG A 465 13.40 6.92 2.55
C ARG A 465 14.75 7.48 3.01
N LYS A 466 15.85 7.06 2.39
CA LYS A 466 17.19 7.58 2.70
C LYS A 466 17.28 9.07 2.40
N VAL A 467 16.77 9.51 1.26
CA VAL A 467 16.76 10.93 0.87
C VAL A 467 15.93 11.76 1.84
N VAL A 468 14.78 11.27 2.28
CA VAL A 468 13.96 11.98 3.28
C VAL A 468 14.68 12.08 4.63
N LEU A 469 15.40 11.02 5.02
CA LEU A 469 16.24 11.04 6.23
C LEU A 469 17.36 12.09 6.15
N ASP A 470 17.92 12.32 4.96
CA ASP A 470 18.99 13.29 4.75
C ASP A 470 18.48 14.76 4.79
N ILE A 471 17.17 15.00 4.58
CA ILE A 471 16.56 16.36 4.57
C ILE A 471 15.73 16.69 5.83
N ILE A 472 15.64 15.77 6.80
CA ILE A 472 14.70 15.89 7.94
C ILE A 472 15.16 16.85 9.05
N ASP A 473 16.32 17.49 8.89
CA ASP A 473 17.05 18.17 9.97
C ASP A 473 16.28 19.29 10.68
N GLU A 474 15.27 19.89 10.04
CA GLU A 474 14.42 20.92 10.67
C GLU A 474 12.92 20.60 10.47
N MET A 475 12.45 19.62 11.26
CA MET A 475 11.04 19.26 11.58
C MET A 475 9.96 19.95 10.73
N ALA A 476 9.82 19.49 9.49
CA ALA A 476 8.63 19.74 8.69
C ALA A 476 8.34 18.61 7.68
N VAL A 477 9.26 17.65 7.47
CA VAL A 477 9.08 16.57 6.49
C VAL A 477 8.69 15.27 7.19
N GLU A 478 7.55 14.70 6.79
CA GLU A 478 7.13 13.36 7.19
C GLU A 478 7.17 12.43 5.97
N PHE A 479 7.67 11.22 6.17
CA PHE A 479 7.69 10.14 5.20
C PHE A 479 6.78 8.99 5.63
N THR A 480 6.03 8.47 4.66
CA THR A 480 5.24 7.25 4.82
C THR A 480 5.28 6.39 3.55
N GLU A 481 5.20 5.07 3.72
CA GLU A 481 4.97 4.15 2.62
C GLU A 481 3.49 3.78 2.63
N THR A 482 2.85 3.73 1.46
CA THR A 482 1.46 3.28 1.37
C THR A 482 1.33 1.80 1.74
N GLU A 483 0.13 1.40 2.15
CA GLU A 483 -0.19 0.02 2.49
C GLU A 483 0.00 -0.96 1.33
N PHE A 484 -0.13 -0.46 0.11
CA PHE A 484 0.14 -1.22 -1.10
C PHE A 484 1.61 -1.22 -1.45
N ARG A 485 2.15 -2.42 -1.62
CA ARG A 485 3.58 -2.66 -1.78
C ARG A 485 3.81 -3.64 -2.92
N PRO A 486 3.70 -3.19 -4.19
CA PRO A 486 3.88 -4.08 -5.32
C PRO A 486 5.31 -4.64 -5.34
N LEU A 487 5.42 -5.88 -5.85
CA LEU A 487 6.70 -6.47 -6.17
C LEU A 487 7.20 -5.78 -7.45
N GLY A 488 8.30 -5.04 -7.34
CA GLY A 488 8.92 -4.41 -8.51
C GLY A 488 9.44 -5.44 -9.50
N THR A 489 9.57 -5.02 -10.75
CA THR A 489 10.29 -5.80 -11.75
C THR A 489 11.79 -5.75 -11.44
N ASN A 490 12.39 -6.90 -11.14
CA ASN A 490 13.85 -7.01 -10.94
C ASN A 490 14.62 -6.99 -12.28
N ILE A 491 14.00 -6.52 -13.37
CA ILE A 491 14.65 -6.46 -14.68
C ILE A 491 15.49 -5.18 -14.66
N PRO A 492 16.83 -5.27 -14.73
CA PRO A 492 17.65 -4.09 -14.99
C PRO A 492 17.23 -3.50 -16.33
N THR A 493 17.06 -2.19 -16.32
CA THR A 493 16.83 -1.35 -17.50
C THR A 493 17.84 -1.70 -18.61
N GLN A 494 17.32 -1.84 -19.83
CA GLN A 494 18.02 -1.82 -21.12
C GLN A 494 18.79 -3.08 -21.59
N ASP A 495 19.68 -3.70 -20.81
CA ASP A 495 20.61 -4.69 -21.41
C ASP A 495 19.97 -6.01 -21.87
N ARG A 496 18.91 -6.48 -21.20
CA ARG A 496 18.28 -7.76 -21.58
C ARG A 496 17.25 -7.67 -22.69
N PHE A 497 16.70 -6.49 -22.98
CA PHE A 497 15.74 -6.35 -24.08
C PHE A 497 16.46 -6.38 -25.44
N GLN A 498 17.71 -5.93 -25.49
CA GLN A 498 18.58 -6.15 -26.66
C GLN A 498 18.99 -7.62 -26.78
N GLU A 499 19.36 -8.32 -25.69
CA GLU A 499 19.59 -9.77 -25.75
C GLU A 499 18.34 -10.56 -26.18
N PHE A 500 17.14 -10.18 -25.72
CA PHE A 500 15.89 -10.84 -26.10
C PHE A 500 15.52 -10.53 -27.57
N ARG A 501 15.74 -9.30 -28.07
CA ARG A 501 15.56 -8.99 -29.51
C ARG A 501 16.62 -9.65 -30.38
N VAL A 502 17.86 -9.78 -29.92
CA VAL A 502 18.91 -10.53 -30.62
C VAL A 502 18.57 -12.01 -30.64
N GLN A 503 17.98 -12.58 -29.60
CA GLN A 503 17.48 -13.96 -29.60
C GLN A 503 16.20 -14.19 -30.41
N LEU A 504 15.37 -13.16 -30.61
CA LEU A 504 14.18 -13.23 -31.47
C LEU A 504 14.45 -12.93 -32.95
N HIS A 505 15.49 -12.13 -33.26
CA HIS A 505 15.93 -11.85 -34.63
C HIS A 505 17.05 -12.76 -35.12
N ALA A 506 17.83 -13.37 -34.22
CA ALA A 506 18.57 -14.58 -34.55
C ALA A 506 17.54 -15.71 -34.65
N GLY A 507 16.99 -15.89 -35.85
CA GLY A 507 16.09 -17.00 -36.14
C GLY A 507 16.66 -18.28 -35.55
N LYS A 508 15.81 -19.07 -34.87
CA LYS A 508 16.16 -20.43 -34.48
C LYS A 508 16.87 -21.08 -35.67
N PRO A 509 18.11 -21.57 -35.54
CA PRO A 509 18.63 -22.44 -36.58
C PRO A 509 17.63 -23.59 -36.67
N SER A 510 17.06 -23.74 -37.86
CA SER A 510 16.28 -24.90 -38.23
C SER A 510 17.04 -26.12 -37.73
N ARG A 511 16.48 -26.84 -36.75
CA ARG A 511 16.91 -28.18 -36.41
C ARG A 511 16.63 -29.03 -37.65
N ARG A 512 17.58 -29.06 -38.58
CA ARG A 512 17.69 -30.14 -39.55
C ARG A 512 17.88 -31.41 -38.72
N ARG A 513 16.84 -32.25 -38.71
CA ARG A 513 16.98 -33.68 -38.45
C ARG A 513 17.97 -34.20 -39.49
N GLY A 514 19.17 -34.51 -39.05
CA GLY A 514 20.23 -35.08 -39.87
C GLY A 514 21.52 -35.06 -39.07
N SER A 515 22.13 -36.22 -38.91
CA SER A 515 23.44 -36.44 -38.25
C SER A 515 23.47 -36.56 -36.72
N GLN A 516 22.50 -37.26 -36.11
CA GLN A 516 22.75 -37.94 -34.83
C GLN A 516 22.49 -39.46 -34.90
N ASP A 517 21.76 -39.95 -35.90
CA ASP A 517 21.63 -41.39 -36.20
C ASP A 517 22.82 -41.96 -36.99
N THR A 518 23.72 -41.11 -37.49
CA THR A 518 24.91 -41.54 -38.26
C THR A 518 26.12 -41.81 -37.36
N GLU A 519 26.30 -41.08 -36.25
CA GLU A 519 27.40 -41.33 -35.29
C GLU A 519 27.13 -42.51 -34.34
N LEU A 520 25.86 -42.81 -34.03
CA LEU A 520 25.49 -43.99 -33.22
C LEU A 520 25.52 -45.30 -34.04
N ARG A 521 25.36 -45.24 -35.37
CA ARG A 521 25.52 -46.40 -36.28
C ARG A 521 26.99 -46.71 -36.58
N ASP A 522 27.87 -45.73 -36.61
CA ASP A 522 29.31 -45.94 -36.88
C ASP A 522 30.08 -46.47 -35.65
N LEU A 523 29.57 -46.26 -34.43
CA LEU A 523 30.08 -46.87 -33.21
C LEU A 523 29.61 -48.32 -32.99
N THR A 524 28.47 -48.71 -33.54
CA THR A 524 27.97 -50.09 -33.47
C THR A 524 28.48 -50.98 -34.61
N ALA A 525 28.85 -50.40 -35.76
CA ALA A 525 29.50 -51.14 -36.86
C ALA A 525 30.98 -51.50 -36.58
N ARG A 526 31.63 -50.87 -35.59
CA ARG A 526 33.01 -51.21 -35.18
C ARG A 526 33.11 -52.27 -34.08
N ILE A 527 31.98 -52.82 -33.63
CA ILE A 527 31.93 -53.85 -32.58
C ILE A 527 31.52 -55.24 -33.13
N SER A 528 31.11 -55.37 -34.40
CA SER A 528 30.66 -56.67 -34.95
C SER A 528 31.60 -57.39 -35.93
N ASP A 529 32.69 -56.80 -36.41
CA ASP A 529 33.60 -57.45 -37.37
C ASP A 529 35.01 -57.67 -36.80
N GLY A 530 35.08 -58.57 -35.83
CA GLY A 530 36.33 -59.04 -35.21
C GLY A 530 36.23 -60.50 -34.77
N SER A 531 35.66 -61.35 -35.62
CA SER A 531 35.56 -62.79 -35.37
C SER A 531 35.41 -63.54 -36.69
N SER A 532 36.53 -63.94 -37.29
CA SER A 532 36.59 -65.09 -38.18
C SER A 532 37.95 -65.77 -38.08
N TYR A 533 37.85 -67.08 -37.89
CA TYR A 533 38.84 -68.07 -37.49
C TYR A 533 39.82 -68.46 -38.61
N SER A 534 41.03 -68.89 -38.22
CA SER A 534 41.69 -70.13 -38.70
C SER A 534 42.90 -70.39 -37.78
N VAL A 535 42.93 -71.47 -36.98
CA VAL A 535 43.23 -72.88 -37.32
C VAL A 535 44.74 -73.15 -37.46
N LEU A 536 45.21 -74.06 -36.58
CA LEU A 536 46.45 -74.89 -36.59
C LEU A 536 47.78 -74.27 -36.12
N LYS A 537 48.22 -74.67 -34.92
CA LYS A 537 49.24 -75.74 -34.78
C LYS A 537 49.33 -76.23 -33.33
N ASP A 538 49.33 -77.57 -33.25
CA ASP A 538 49.64 -78.50 -32.15
C ASP A 538 48.68 -78.65 -30.96
#